data_AF-A0A834K9Q4-F1
#
_entry.id   AF-A0A834K9Q4-F1
#
_cell.length_a   1.000
_cell.length_b   1.000
_cell.length_c   1.000
_cell.angle_alpha   90.00
_cell.angle_beta   90.00
_cell.angle_gamma   90.00
#
_symmetry.space_group_name_H-M   'P 1'
#
loop_
_entity.id
_entity.type
_entity.pdbx_description
1 polymer ?
#
loop_
_entity_poly.entity_id
_entity_poly.type
_entity_poly.pdbx_seq_one_letter_code
_entity_poly.pdbx_strand_id
1 'polypeptide(L)'
;MPVETIDDPSICVKPNAKLIDFVWKYISDVNDAPPGIAMLKSKKLQLKRNPELEARIQKLTAQQNAREYKAMTKSVDSTRKDLPEDTLAYQMKQINKQLIAVAQFIFSVLAGFAFGFVGVELIVGNLDFGFRLLLGIICALVIALAEIYFLAIKLNEDCYDVFSTPKPTKLHQE
;
A
#
# COMPACT_ATOMS: atom_id res chain seq x y z
N MET A 1 -51.49 9.90 37.83
CA MET A 1 -50.02 9.95 37.99
C MET A 1 -49.55 11.28 37.42
N PRO A 2 -48.71 12.06 38.14
CA PRO A 2 -48.12 13.26 37.57
C PRO A 2 -47.17 12.86 36.42
N VAL A 3 -47.25 13.59 35.31
CA VAL A 3 -46.34 13.41 34.17
C VAL A 3 -45.13 14.29 34.45
N GLU A 4 -44.00 13.67 34.78
CA GLU A 4 -42.74 14.39 35.00
C GLU A 4 -42.27 15.02 33.68
N THR A 5 -41.94 16.31 33.72
CA THR A 5 -41.34 17.04 32.60
C THR A 5 -39.90 16.59 32.41
N ILE A 6 -39.58 16.14 31.21
CA ILE A 6 -38.24 15.71 30.83
C ILE A 6 -37.40 16.97 30.57
N ASP A 7 -36.51 17.33 31.52
CA ASP A 7 -35.74 18.58 31.49
C ASP A 7 -34.44 18.52 30.68
N ASP A 8 -34.03 17.36 30.15
CA ASP A 8 -32.76 17.21 29.43
C ASP A 8 -32.94 17.20 27.90
N PRO A 9 -32.47 18.23 27.17
CA PRO A 9 -32.56 18.32 25.71
C PRO A 9 -31.64 17.35 24.98
N SER A 10 -30.80 16.59 25.70
CA SER A 10 -29.79 15.66 25.14
C SER A 10 -30.27 14.21 25.08
N ILE A 11 -31.48 13.92 25.58
CA ILE A 11 -32.02 12.55 25.59
C ILE A 11 -32.28 12.08 24.17
N CYS A 12 -31.43 11.17 23.70
CA CYS A 12 -31.53 10.58 22.38
C CYS A 12 -32.35 9.28 22.46
N VAL A 13 -33.66 9.39 22.21
CA VAL A 13 -34.54 8.21 22.14
C VAL A 13 -34.29 7.50 20.81
N LYS A 14 -33.79 6.26 20.86
CA LYS A 14 -33.75 5.39 19.68
C LYS A 14 -35.14 4.77 19.48
N PRO A 15 -35.89 5.14 18.42
CA PRO A 15 -37.21 4.57 18.21
C PRO A 15 -37.12 3.09 17.84
N ASN A 16 -38.07 2.30 18.35
CA ASN A 16 -38.24 0.89 17.98
C ASN A 16 -38.85 0.80 16.57
N ALA A 17 -38.52 -0.24 15.81
CA ALA A 17 -39.10 -0.55 14.50
C ALA A 17 -40.64 -0.46 14.47
N LYS A 18 -41.33 -0.90 15.54
CA LYS A 18 -42.80 -0.76 15.65
C LYS A 18 -43.28 0.69 15.63
N LEU A 19 -42.51 1.58 16.26
CA LEU A 19 -42.81 3.01 16.34
C LEU A 19 -42.56 3.68 14.99
N ILE A 20 -41.49 3.28 14.30
CA ILE A 20 -41.16 3.74 12.94
C ILE A 20 -42.26 3.31 11.95
N ASP A 21 -42.67 2.04 12.00
CA ASP A 21 -43.75 1.51 11.15
C ASP A 21 -45.10 2.17 11.45
N PHE A 22 -45.42 2.40 12.72
CA PHE A 22 -46.64 3.09 13.13
C PHE A 22 -46.68 4.52 12.58
N VAL A 23 -45.57 5.26 12.74
CA VAL A 23 -45.41 6.62 12.21
C VAL A 23 -45.55 6.62 10.68
N TRP A 24 -44.89 5.68 9.99
CA TRP A 24 -44.94 5.59 8.53
C TRP A 24 -46.35 5.28 8.00
N LYS A 25 -47.09 4.44 8.74
CA LYS A 25 -48.46 4.04 8.40
C LYS A 25 -49.50 5.13 8.67
N TYR A 26 -49.31 5.99 9.66
CA TYR A 26 -50.30 6.98 10.09
C TYR A 26 -49.99 8.42 9.65
N ILE A 27 -48.74 8.76 9.32
CA ILE A 27 -48.31 10.13 8.98
C ILE A 27 -48.04 10.27 7.46
N SER A 28 -48.58 9.37 6.65
CA SER A 28 -48.43 9.37 5.19
C SER A 28 -49.07 10.60 4.52
N ASP A 29 -50.09 11.19 5.15
CA ASP A 29 -50.78 12.41 4.69
C ASP A 29 -50.30 13.65 5.44
N VAL A 30 -49.22 14.25 4.92
CA VAL A 30 -48.56 15.45 5.48
C VAL A 30 -49.36 16.74 5.24
N ASN A 31 -50.58 16.63 4.68
CA ASN A 31 -51.44 17.78 4.39
C ASN A 31 -52.11 18.36 5.65
N ASP A 32 -52.24 17.58 6.72
CA ASP A 32 -52.77 17.99 8.04
C ASP A 32 -51.68 18.21 9.09
N ALA A 33 -50.43 18.42 8.67
CA ALA A 33 -49.31 18.58 9.60
C ALA A 33 -49.39 19.93 10.35
N PRO A 34 -49.11 19.97 11.67
CA PRO A 34 -49.09 21.21 12.44
C PRO A 34 -48.13 22.27 11.86
N PRO A 35 -48.40 23.58 12.07
CA PRO A 35 -47.66 24.67 11.43
C PRO A 35 -46.13 24.58 11.57
N GLY A 36 -45.64 24.06 12.70
CA GLY A 36 -44.20 23.87 12.96
C GLY A 36 -43.52 22.82 12.07
N ILE A 37 -44.24 21.76 11.67
CA ILE A 37 -43.71 20.70 10.79
C ILE A 37 -43.70 21.15 9.32
N ALA A 38 -44.73 21.90 8.89
CA ALA A 38 -44.79 22.46 7.54
C ALA A 38 -43.60 23.39 7.23
N MET A 39 -43.06 24.06 8.24
CA MET A 39 -41.91 24.97 8.13
C MET A 39 -40.60 24.25 7.80
N LEU A 40 -40.42 23.00 8.24
CA LEU A 40 -39.23 22.17 7.91
C LEU A 40 -39.21 21.78 6.42
N LYS A 41 -40.38 21.58 5.80
CA LYS A 41 -40.49 21.29 4.37
C LYS A 41 -39.99 22.46 3.52
N SER A 42 -40.28 23.69 3.96
CA SER A 42 -39.91 24.93 3.27
C SER A 42 -38.40 25.20 3.29
N LYS A 43 -37.71 24.82 4.37
CA LYS A 43 -36.24 24.98 4.47
C LYS A 43 -35.43 24.05 3.56
N LYS A 44 -36.09 23.21 2.75
CA LYS A 44 -35.49 22.56 1.56
C LYS A 44 -35.40 23.56 0.39
N LEU A 45 -35.05 24.80 0.72
CA LEU A 45 -35.07 25.95 -0.16
C LEU A 45 -33.80 25.93 -1.03
N GLN A 46 -33.93 25.35 -2.22
CA GLN A 46 -33.19 25.73 -3.43
C GLN A 46 -31.66 25.88 -3.28
N LEU A 47 -30.97 24.87 -2.76
CA LEU A 47 -29.54 24.73 -3.06
C LEU A 47 -29.41 24.36 -4.54
N LYS A 48 -29.28 25.36 -5.43
CA LYS A 48 -28.89 25.15 -6.82
C LYS A 48 -27.63 24.28 -6.80
N ARG A 49 -27.76 23.04 -7.29
CA ARG A 49 -26.70 22.03 -7.19
C ARG A 49 -25.47 22.60 -7.90
N ASN A 50 -24.40 22.80 -7.13
CA ASN A 50 -23.21 23.48 -7.64
C ASN A 50 -22.62 22.64 -8.80
N PRO A 51 -22.44 23.21 -10.01
CA PRO A 51 -21.99 22.46 -11.17
C PRO A 51 -20.63 21.79 -10.96
N GLU A 52 -19.75 22.38 -10.15
CA GLU A 52 -18.47 21.77 -9.80
C GLU A 52 -18.65 20.50 -8.95
N LEU A 53 -19.60 20.51 -8.02
CA LEU A 53 -19.92 19.34 -7.20
C LEU A 53 -20.54 18.23 -8.05
N GLU A 54 -21.40 18.56 -9.01
CA GLU A 54 -21.94 17.56 -9.96
C GLU A 54 -20.84 16.93 -10.81
N ALA A 55 -19.95 17.75 -11.38
CA ALA A 55 -18.82 17.26 -12.16
C ALA A 55 -17.90 16.35 -11.32
N ARG A 56 -17.66 16.70 -10.05
CA ARG A 56 -16.89 15.85 -9.12
C ARG A 56 -17.61 14.54 -8.80
N ILE A 57 -18.91 14.58 -8.55
CA ILE A 57 -19.71 13.38 -8.28
C ILE A 57 -19.70 12.47 -9.50
N GLN A 58 -19.95 13.01 -10.70
CA GLN A 58 -19.89 12.24 -11.94
C GLN A 58 -18.51 11.59 -12.15
N LYS A 59 -17.42 12.32 -11.87
CA LYS A 59 -16.06 11.78 -11.92
C LYS A 59 -15.84 10.65 -10.89
N LEU A 60 -16.26 10.85 -9.65
CA LEU A 60 -16.12 9.86 -8.57
C LEU A 60 -16.95 8.60 -8.85
N THR A 61 -18.19 8.77 -9.31
CA THR A 61 -19.07 7.68 -9.71
C THR A 61 -18.51 6.93 -10.91
N ALA A 62 -18.01 7.64 -11.93
CA ALA A 62 -17.32 6.99 -13.05
C ALA A 62 -16.10 6.17 -12.58
N GLN A 63 -15.33 6.68 -11.61
CA GLN A 63 -14.21 5.94 -11.02
C GLN A 63 -14.65 4.73 -10.20
N GLN A 64 -15.73 4.83 -9.42
CA GLN A 64 -16.29 3.70 -8.67
C GLN A 64 -16.82 2.63 -9.62
N ASN A 65 -17.63 3.02 -10.59
CA ASN A 65 -18.19 2.11 -11.60
C ASN A 65 -17.07 1.42 -12.39
N ALA A 66 -15.98 2.12 -12.73
CA ALA A 66 -14.83 1.51 -13.39
C ALA A 66 -14.13 0.47 -12.50
N ARG A 67 -14.02 0.73 -11.18
CA ARG A 67 -13.47 -0.25 -10.22
C ARG A 67 -14.39 -1.46 -10.07
N GLU A 68 -15.69 -1.24 -9.92
CA GLU A 68 -16.69 -2.31 -9.79
C GLU A 68 -16.75 -3.15 -11.06
N TYR A 69 -16.76 -2.51 -12.24
CA TYR A 69 -16.70 -3.18 -13.52
C TYR A 69 -15.45 -4.07 -13.61
N LYS A 70 -14.27 -3.54 -13.28
CA LYS A 70 -13.02 -4.32 -13.23
C LYS A 70 -13.07 -5.46 -12.22
N ALA A 71 -13.70 -5.26 -11.06
CA ALA A 71 -13.84 -6.31 -10.05
C ALA A 71 -14.77 -7.44 -10.53
N MET A 72 -15.87 -7.10 -11.21
CA MET A 72 -16.82 -8.06 -11.79
C MET A 72 -16.23 -8.81 -12.98
N THR A 73 -15.42 -8.15 -13.81
CA THR A 73 -14.81 -8.78 -15.00
C THR A 73 -13.48 -9.47 -14.73
N LYS A 74 -12.91 -9.33 -13.52
CA LYS A 74 -11.63 -9.93 -13.10
C LYS A 74 -11.58 -11.44 -13.28
N SER A 75 -12.69 -12.15 -13.07
CA SER A 75 -12.76 -13.61 -13.20
C SER A 75 -12.95 -14.10 -14.63
N VAL A 76 -13.36 -13.21 -15.54
CA VAL A 76 -13.70 -13.54 -16.93
C VAL A 76 -12.50 -13.35 -17.85
N ASP A 77 -11.64 -12.37 -17.54
CA ASP A 77 -10.40 -12.11 -18.27
C ASP A 77 -9.23 -12.88 -17.64
N SER A 78 -9.18 -14.20 -17.83
CA SER A 78 -8.02 -15.01 -17.45
C SER A 78 -6.80 -14.78 -18.35
N THR A 79 -6.98 -14.04 -19.45
CA THR A 79 -6.00 -13.83 -20.52
C THR A 79 -5.14 -12.60 -20.24
N ARG A 80 -5.70 -11.55 -19.62
CA ARG A 80 -4.95 -10.51 -18.91
C ARG A 80 -4.67 -10.94 -17.46
N LYS A 81 -3.92 -12.02 -17.29
CA LYS A 81 -3.05 -12.06 -16.11
C LYS A 81 -2.05 -10.93 -16.32
N ASP A 82 -2.12 -9.88 -15.50
CA ASP A 82 -1.03 -8.90 -15.39
C ASP A 82 0.26 -9.72 -15.38
N LEU A 83 1.09 -9.54 -16.42
CA LEU A 83 2.37 -10.23 -16.45
C LEU A 83 3.08 -9.85 -15.15
N PRO A 84 3.77 -10.79 -14.48
CA PRO A 84 4.42 -10.51 -13.21
C PRO A 84 5.32 -9.26 -13.26
N GLU A 85 5.86 -8.96 -14.45
CA GLU A 85 6.67 -7.79 -14.80
C GLU A 85 5.96 -6.42 -14.63
N ASP A 86 4.64 -6.34 -14.83
CA ASP A 86 3.87 -5.08 -14.79
C ASP A 86 3.27 -4.78 -13.40
N THR A 87 3.33 -5.74 -12.48
CA THR A 87 2.93 -5.52 -11.10
C THR A 87 3.98 -4.67 -10.38
N LEU A 88 3.62 -3.48 -9.89
CA LEU A 88 4.46 -2.65 -9.01
C LEU A 88 5.15 -3.46 -7.89
N ALA A 89 4.47 -4.49 -7.38
CA ALA A 89 5.01 -5.40 -6.38
C ALA A 89 6.27 -6.15 -6.84
N TYR A 90 6.36 -6.52 -8.11
CA TYR A 90 7.52 -7.20 -8.68
C TYR A 90 8.68 -6.23 -8.90
N GLN A 91 8.42 -5.02 -9.40
CA GLN A 91 9.42 -3.96 -9.52
C GLN A 91 9.99 -3.56 -8.15
N MET A 92 9.12 -3.40 -7.14
CA MET A 92 9.55 -3.15 -5.76
C MET A 92 10.42 -4.29 -5.21
N LYS A 93 10.09 -5.54 -5.53
CA LYS A 93 10.88 -6.70 -5.11
C LYS A 93 12.26 -6.74 -5.77
N GLN A 94 12.37 -6.39 -7.05
CA GLN A 94 13.64 -6.28 -7.76
C GLN A 94 14.53 -5.18 -7.17
N ILE A 95 13.96 -4.00 -6.91
CA ILE A 95 14.67 -2.87 -6.29
C ILE A 95 15.21 -3.25 -4.91
N ASN A 96 14.42 -3.93 -4.09
CA ASN A 96 14.87 -4.39 -2.77
C ASN A 96 16.04 -5.38 -2.86
N LYS A 97 16.05 -6.27 -3.88
CA LYS A 97 17.14 -7.23 -4.10
C LYS A 97 18.43 -6.56 -4.58
N GLN A 98 18.35 -5.51 -5.39
CA GLN A 98 19.53 -4.75 -5.79
C GLN A 98 20.06 -3.90 -4.63
N LEU A 99 19.16 -3.29 -3.85
CA LEU A 99 19.53 -2.49 -2.68
C LEU A 99 20.23 -3.34 -1.62
N ILE A 100 19.76 -4.58 -1.36
CA ILE A 100 20.43 -5.48 -0.42
C ILE A 100 21.82 -5.89 -0.92
N ALA A 101 22.01 -6.08 -2.23
CA ALA A 101 23.31 -6.41 -2.81
C ALA A 101 24.33 -5.26 -2.65
N VAL A 102 23.89 -4.02 -2.87
CA VAL A 102 24.73 -2.82 -2.66
C VAL A 102 25.08 -2.65 -1.18
N ALA A 103 24.12 -2.86 -0.30
CA ALA A 103 24.38 -2.80 1.15
C ALA A 103 25.39 -3.87 1.60
N GLN A 104 25.26 -5.10 1.07
CA GLN A 104 26.20 -6.19 1.35
C GLN A 104 27.61 -5.87 0.86
N PHE A 105 27.75 -5.30 -0.34
CA PHE A 105 29.04 -4.86 -0.87
C PHE A 105 29.72 -3.86 0.08
N ILE A 106 29.00 -2.84 0.54
CA ILE A 106 29.54 -1.84 1.45
C ILE A 106 29.94 -2.49 2.78
N PHE A 107 29.09 -3.36 3.33
CA PHE A 107 29.39 -4.06 4.56
C PHE A 107 30.62 -4.97 4.44
N SER A 108 30.81 -5.67 3.32
CA SER A 108 31.95 -6.56 3.16
C SER A 108 33.26 -5.79 2.94
N VAL A 109 33.24 -4.67 2.22
CA VAL A 109 34.41 -3.79 2.08
C VAL A 109 34.80 -3.17 3.43
N LEU A 110 33.81 -2.67 4.20
CA LEU A 110 34.03 -2.15 5.55
C LEU A 110 34.56 -3.22 6.50
N ALA A 111 33.99 -4.43 6.46
CA ALA A 111 34.45 -5.55 7.27
C ALA A 111 35.87 -5.97 6.88
N GLY A 112 36.19 -6.02 5.58
CA GLY A 112 37.53 -6.32 5.07
C GLY A 112 38.58 -5.29 5.49
N PHE A 113 38.22 -4.01 5.41
CA PHE A 113 39.06 -2.93 5.90
C PHE A 113 39.25 -3.01 7.42
N ALA A 114 38.16 -3.19 8.18
CA ALA A 114 38.22 -3.33 9.63
C ALA A 114 38.99 -4.58 10.04
N PHE A 115 38.93 -5.66 9.28
CA PHE A 115 39.73 -6.86 9.53
C PHE A 115 41.22 -6.63 9.26
N GLY A 116 41.58 -6.03 8.13
CA GLY A 116 42.98 -5.73 7.80
C GLY A 116 43.58 -4.63 8.69
N PHE A 117 42.77 -3.70 9.18
CA PHE A 117 43.18 -2.70 10.15
C PHE A 117 43.06 -3.26 11.57
N VAL A 118 41.85 -3.38 12.13
CA VAL A 118 41.61 -3.83 13.51
C VAL A 118 42.14 -5.23 13.80
N GLY A 119 41.82 -6.19 12.93
CA GLY A 119 42.17 -7.59 13.11
C GLY A 119 43.68 -7.87 13.14
N VAL A 120 44.46 -7.15 12.33
CA VAL A 120 45.93 -7.35 12.29
C VAL A 120 46.61 -6.87 13.57
N GLU A 121 46.17 -5.76 14.19
CA GLU A 121 46.69 -5.34 15.50
C GLU A 121 46.33 -6.34 16.59
N LEU A 122 45.12 -6.92 16.55
CA LEU A 122 44.71 -7.92 17.53
C LEU A 122 45.53 -9.21 17.44
N ILE A 123 46.01 -9.59 16.25
CA ILE A 123 46.79 -10.82 16.04
C ILE A 123 48.29 -10.59 16.23
N VAL A 124 48.85 -9.50 15.68
CA VAL A 124 50.30 -9.28 15.59
C VAL A 124 50.80 -8.28 16.66
N GLY A 125 49.92 -7.50 17.27
CA GLY A 125 50.29 -6.50 18.29
C GLY A 125 50.85 -5.21 17.67
N ASN A 126 51.93 -4.67 18.27
CA ASN A 126 52.54 -3.36 17.97
C ASN A 126 53.05 -3.25 16.51
N LEU A 127 52.14 -3.08 15.56
CA LEU A 127 52.42 -2.67 14.20
C LEU A 127 52.24 -1.16 14.08
N ASP A 128 53.12 -0.53 13.31
CA ASP A 128 53.04 0.90 13.04
C ASP A 128 51.74 1.22 12.29
N PHE A 129 51.15 2.38 12.61
CA PHE A 129 49.83 2.77 12.11
C PHE A 129 49.76 2.75 10.58
N GLY A 130 50.84 3.17 9.93
CA GLY A 130 50.96 3.20 8.47
C GLY A 130 50.85 1.81 7.82
N PHE A 131 51.54 0.80 8.37
CA PHE A 131 51.47 -0.57 7.85
C PHE A 131 50.08 -1.18 8.03
N ARG A 132 49.44 -0.89 9.16
CA ARG A 132 48.09 -1.35 9.48
C ARG A 132 47.04 -0.73 8.54
N LEU A 133 47.17 0.57 8.28
CA LEU A 133 46.33 1.27 7.31
C LEU A 133 46.54 0.72 5.90
N LEU A 134 47.79 0.53 5.50
CA LEU A 134 48.14 -0.02 4.19
C LEU A 134 47.54 -1.43 4.01
N LEU A 135 47.69 -2.32 5.00
CA LEU A 135 47.12 -3.66 4.97
C LEU A 135 45.59 -3.64 4.92
N GLY A 136 44.95 -2.78 5.71
CA GLY A 136 43.51 -2.56 5.66
C GLY A 136 43.03 -2.18 4.26
N ILE A 137 43.71 -1.24 3.61
CA ILE A 137 43.37 -0.80 2.25
C ILE A 137 43.61 -1.93 1.23
N ILE A 138 44.73 -2.65 1.30
CA ILE A 138 45.02 -3.76 0.39
C ILE A 138 43.95 -4.85 0.50
N CYS A 139 43.60 -5.28 1.73
CA CYS A 139 42.54 -6.25 1.95
C CYS A 139 41.18 -5.77 1.42
N ALA A 140 40.82 -4.51 1.68
CA ALA A 140 39.57 -3.92 1.19
C ALA A 140 39.51 -3.88 -0.34
N LEU A 141 40.62 -3.56 -1.02
CA LEU A 141 40.69 -3.54 -2.48
C LEU A 141 40.50 -4.93 -3.09
N VAL A 142 41.13 -5.95 -2.52
CA VAL A 142 40.96 -7.35 -2.99
C VAL A 142 39.51 -7.79 -2.85
N ILE A 143 38.87 -7.50 -1.72
CA ILE A 143 37.47 -7.84 -1.47
C ILE A 143 36.53 -7.06 -2.40
N ALA A 144 36.79 -5.76 -2.59
CA ALA A 144 35.99 -4.93 -3.50
C ALA A 144 36.05 -5.43 -4.95
N LEU A 145 37.23 -5.87 -5.42
CA LEU A 145 37.39 -6.47 -6.74
C LEU A 145 36.66 -7.81 -6.87
N ALA A 146 36.70 -8.65 -5.83
CA ALA A 146 35.97 -9.90 -5.81
C ALA A 146 34.44 -9.68 -5.85
N GLU A 147 33.93 -8.75 -5.04
CA GLU A 147 32.50 -8.47 -4.96
C GLU A 147 31.97 -7.77 -6.20
N ILE A 148 32.71 -6.83 -6.82
CA ILE A 148 32.27 -6.17 -8.06
C ILE A 148 32.26 -7.16 -9.24
N TYR A 149 33.20 -8.11 -9.27
CA TYR A 149 33.20 -9.19 -10.24
C TYR A 149 31.98 -10.11 -10.06
N PHE A 150 31.69 -10.48 -8.81
CA PHE A 150 30.54 -11.33 -8.48
C PHE A 150 29.19 -10.63 -8.69
N LEU A 151 29.14 -9.32 -8.46
CA LEU A 151 27.95 -8.50 -8.72
C LEU A 151 27.70 -8.38 -10.22
N ALA A 152 28.76 -8.14 -11.02
CA ALA A 152 28.65 -8.06 -12.47
C ALA A 152 28.15 -9.36 -13.10
N ILE A 153 28.64 -10.53 -12.63
CA ILE A 153 28.18 -11.83 -13.14
C ILE A 153 26.75 -12.13 -12.71
N LYS A 154 26.36 -11.83 -11.44
CA LYS A 154 24.96 -11.97 -11.00
C LYS A 154 24.00 -11.04 -11.74
N LEU A 155 24.41 -9.81 -12.03
CA LEU A 155 23.62 -8.87 -12.83
C LEU A 155 23.41 -9.39 -14.25
N ASN A 156 24.41 -10.04 -14.85
CA ASN A 156 24.30 -10.66 -16.15
C ASN A 156 23.35 -11.88 -16.12
N GLU A 157 23.46 -12.72 -15.09
CA GLU A 157 22.63 -13.93 -14.95
C GLU A 157 21.16 -13.61 -14.65
N ASP A 158 20.89 -12.62 -13.78
CA ASP A 158 19.54 -12.08 -13.56
C ASP A 158 18.92 -11.52 -14.87
N CYS A 159 19.75 -11.09 -15.85
CA CYS A 159 19.28 -10.67 -17.17
C CYS A 159 18.83 -11.87 -18.03
N TYR A 160 19.52 -13.01 -17.96
CA TYR A 160 19.18 -14.23 -18.71
C TYR A 160 17.96 -14.97 -18.15
N ASP A 161 17.74 -14.95 -16.83
CA ASP A 161 16.57 -15.56 -16.20
C ASP A 161 15.25 -14.89 -16.65
N VAL A 162 15.28 -13.58 -16.94
CA VAL A 162 14.13 -12.85 -17.53
C VAL A 162 13.80 -13.36 -18.94
N PHE A 163 14.79 -13.77 -19.72
CA PHE A 163 14.58 -14.35 -21.06
C PHE A 163 14.29 -15.86 -21.03
N SER A 164 14.51 -16.52 -19.91
CA SER A 164 14.49 -17.98 -19.79
C SER A 164 13.50 -18.47 -18.74
N THR A 165 12.19 -18.26 -18.95
CA THR A 165 11.16 -19.30 -18.68
C THR A 165 9.75 -18.87 -19.07
N PRO A 166 9.06 -19.65 -19.92
CA PRO A 166 7.78 -20.23 -19.57
C PRO A 166 8.05 -21.57 -18.88
N LYS A 167 7.90 -21.61 -17.55
CA LYS A 167 7.94 -22.87 -16.79
C LYS A 167 6.62 -23.62 -17.09
N PRO A 168 6.64 -24.85 -17.66
CA PRO A 168 5.42 -25.56 -17.99
C PRO A 168 4.69 -25.95 -16.71
N THR A 169 3.53 -25.33 -16.48
CA THR A 169 2.55 -25.76 -15.49
C THR A 169 2.21 -27.22 -15.77
N LYS A 170 2.56 -28.12 -14.84
CA LYS A 170 2.07 -29.49 -14.90
C LYS A 170 0.55 -29.43 -14.75
N LEU A 171 -0.13 -29.76 -15.85
CA LEU A 171 -1.54 -30.08 -15.91
C LEU A 171 -1.76 -31.32 -15.02
N HIS A 172 -2.22 -31.12 -13.79
CA HIS A 172 -2.78 -32.20 -13.00
C HIS A 172 -4.15 -32.53 -13.62
N GLN A 173 -4.18 -33.65 -14.34
CA GLN A 173 -5.39 -34.35 -14.73
C GLN A 173 -5.81 -35.21 -13.52
N GLU A 174 -6.92 -34.86 -12.88
CA GLU A 174 -7.84 -35.77 -12.19
C GLU A 174 -9.27 -35.29 -12.41
#